data_AF-A0A1Z9PXA9-F1
#
_entry.id   AF-A0A1Z9PXA9-F1
#
_cell.length_a   1.000
_cell.length_b   1.000
_cell.length_c   1.000
_cell.angle_alpha   90.00
_cell.angle_beta   90.00
_cell.angle_gamma   90.00
#
_symmetry.space_group_name_H-M   'P 1'
#
loop_
_entity.id
_entity.type
_entity.pdbx_description
1 polymer ?
#
loop_
_entity_poly.entity_id
_entity_poly.type
_entity_poly.pdbx_seq_one_letter_code
_entity_poly.pdbx_strand_id
1 'polypeptide(L)'
;MKLRNILITMSAAGFIFASFDRTDIVGYTTGDYTDMMAYPHKAAGMNVAHTMGDDFTAVWTDGGTTWGFSGGDTDELVNMRWSNGTYGVTGGLNMPAGGDTSFDLGFGMNLMGWDVGVAMSTVENSEMTVNARGALDFWAFDTMTFAFGTGGNDNNLAVEDAFTTIDLGMYGVHDWGTATGMFGMGFMSTDRTGGPYTAWNGWTKLGDGATLITTDFSVESTLTDWCDLRIGYSKTFNMGPEDGEPESYDAYNAGLGFNYGSVQLDMTIAQNTLSSMVSNPINYLYGRNDMLAASWTLSYTW
;
A
#
# COMPACT_ATOMS: atom_id res chain seq x y z
N MET A 1 31.41 6.21 3.15
CA MET A 1 30.40 7.16 3.67
C MET A 1 30.25 6.91 5.17
N LYS A 2 30.07 7.96 5.99
CA LYS A 2 29.96 7.80 7.45
C LYS A 2 28.60 7.21 7.81
N LEU A 3 28.51 6.36 8.84
CA LEU A 3 27.26 5.76 9.36
C LEU A 3 26.14 6.80 9.55
N ARG A 4 26.51 8.02 9.97
CA ARG A 4 25.61 9.17 10.08
C ARG A 4 24.96 9.60 8.76
N ASN A 5 25.68 9.53 7.64
CA ASN A 5 25.12 9.86 6.33
C ASN A 5 24.18 8.73 5.86
N ILE A 6 24.51 7.47 6.14
CA ILE A 6 23.61 6.34 5.85
C ILE A 6 22.33 6.44 6.68
N LEU A 7 22.43 6.73 7.98
CA LEU A 7 21.26 6.92 8.84
C LEU A 7 20.40 8.10 8.39
N ILE A 8 20.99 9.25 8.08
CA ILE A 8 20.23 10.43 7.61
C ILE A 8 19.58 10.15 6.25
N THR A 9 20.25 9.45 5.35
CA THR A 9 19.66 9.04 4.06
C THR A 9 18.58 7.97 4.24
N MET A 10 18.71 7.01 5.16
CA MET A 10 17.67 6.03 5.48
C MET A 10 16.47 6.67 6.20
N SER A 11 16.73 7.68 7.05
CA SER A 11 15.68 8.46 7.69
C SER A 11 14.93 9.29 6.64
N ALA A 12 15.67 10.04 5.81
CA ALA A 12 15.10 10.83 4.72
C ALA A 12 14.37 9.97 3.67
N ALA A 13 14.90 8.80 3.31
CA ALA A 13 14.23 7.86 2.42
C ALA A 13 12.94 7.31 3.03
N GLY A 14 12.93 6.98 4.34
CA GLY A 14 11.70 6.62 5.04
C GLY A 14 10.66 7.74 5.05
N PHE A 15 11.09 9.01 5.18
CA PHE A 15 10.17 10.16 5.21
C PHE A 15 9.63 10.57 3.85
N ILE A 16 10.38 10.30 2.78
CA ILE A 16 9.93 10.60 1.42
C ILE A 16 8.71 9.72 1.12
N PHE A 17 8.65 8.47 1.59
CA PHE A 17 7.61 7.52 1.18
C PHE A 17 6.52 7.21 2.22
N ALA A 18 6.46 7.87 3.38
CA ALA A 18 5.63 7.43 4.51
C ALA A 18 4.09 7.59 4.38
N SER A 19 3.52 7.76 3.18
CA SER A 19 2.09 8.03 3.00
C SER A 19 1.39 7.09 2.02
N PHE A 20 0.22 6.59 2.44
CA PHE A 20 -0.65 5.72 1.64
C PHE A 20 -0.96 6.33 0.26
N ASP A 21 -1.27 7.63 0.23
CA ASP A 21 -1.57 8.36 -0.99
C ASP A 21 -0.40 8.38 -1.98
N ARG A 22 0.83 8.36 -1.48
CA ARG A 22 2.01 8.30 -2.33
C ARG A 22 2.22 6.90 -2.89
N THR A 23 1.93 5.83 -2.13
CA THR A 23 1.95 4.45 -2.65
C THR A 23 0.98 4.28 -3.82
N ASP A 24 -0.23 4.82 -3.70
CA ASP A 24 -1.28 4.67 -4.73
C ASP A 24 -0.86 5.21 -6.09
N ILE A 25 0.03 6.23 -6.10
CA ILE A 25 0.44 6.92 -7.32
C ILE A 25 1.81 6.46 -7.79
N VAL A 26 2.79 6.43 -6.88
CA VAL A 26 4.19 6.13 -7.21
C VAL A 26 4.43 4.62 -7.24
N GLY A 27 3.53 3.82 -6.65
CA GLY A 27 3.68 2.39 -6.46
C GLY A 27 4.38 2.07 -5.14
N TYR A 28 4.46 0.77 -4.84
CA TYR A 28 5.03 0.29 -3.59
C TYR A 28 6.52 0.59 -3.46
N THR A 29 6.90 1.34 -2.42
CA THR A 29 8.30 1.65 -2.12
C THR A 29 8.62 1.33 -0.66
N THR A 30 9.88 1.04 -0.37
CA THR A 30 10.32 0.66 0.98
C THR A 30 10.22 1.84 1.95
N GLY A 31 9.63 1.61 3.13
CA GLY A 31 9.46 2.64 4.16
C GLY A 31 8.11 3.38 4.11
N ASP A 32 7.16 2.87 3.33
CA ASP A 32 5.82 3.46 3.18
C ASP A 32 4.85 3.05 4.30
N TYR A 33 3.74 3.77 4.45
CA TYR A 33 2.61 3.45 5.30
C TYR A 33 2.12 2.02 5.11
N THR A 34 1.98 1.55 3.86
CA THR A 34 1.55 0.18 3.57
C THR A 34 2.58 -0.88 3.99
N ASP A 35 3.86 -0.49 4.08
CA ASP A 35 4.98 -1.36 4.47
C ASP A 35 4.82 -1.89 5.90
N MET A 36 4.28 -1.08 6.82
CA MET A 36 4.10 -1.51 8.21
C MET A 36 2.97 -2.52 8.42
N MET A 37 2.07 -2.64 7.44
CA MET A 37 0.96 -3.60 7.45
C MET A 37 1.45 -4.98 6.98
N ALA A 38 2.23 -5.00 5.89
CA ALA A 38 2.81 -6.23 5.35
C ALA A 38 4.03 -6.72 6.15
N TYR A 39 4.83 -5.78 6.69
CA TYR A 39 6.07 -6.04 7.40
C TYR A 39 6.08 -5.29 8.75
N PRO A 40 5.51 -5.87 9.82
CA PRO A 40 5.35 -5.16 11.09
C PRO A 40 6.62 -4.51 11.68
N HIS A 41 7.82 -5.05 11.45
CA HIS A 41 9.06 -4.42 11.91
C HIS A 41 9.34 -3.07 11.25
N LYS A 42 8.79 -2.82 10.06
CA LYS A 42 8.93 -1.57 9.31
C LYS A 42 8.17 -0.40 9.92
N ALA A 43 7.27 -0.64 10.88
CA ALA A 43 6.73 0.44 11.70
C ALA A 43 7.84 1.24 12.41
N ALA A 44 9.02 0.65 12.63
CA ALA A 44 10.14 1.30 13.30
C ALA A 44 10.57 2.61 12.62
N GLY A 45 10.58 3.69 13.39
CA GLY A 45 11.00 5.01 12.92
C GLY A 45 9.92 5.78 12.14
N MET A 46 8.74 5.19 11.96
CA MET A 46 7.60 5.89 11.38
C MET A 46 6.95 6.82 12.40
N ASN A 47 6.50 7.97 11.92
CA ASN A 47 5.70 8.95 12.66
C ASN A 47 4.60 9.44 11.73
N VAL A 48 3.41 8.87 11.86
CA VAL A 48 2.31 9.07 10.91
C VAL A 48 1.02 9.29 11.70
N ALA A 49 0.20 10.23 11.23
CA ALA A 49 -1.20 10.33 11.60
C ALA A 49 -2.04 10.37 10.32
N HIS A 50 -2.77 9.30 10.06
CA HIS A 50 -3.63 9.15 8.90
C HIS A 50 -5.08 9.09 9.36
N THR A 51 -5.98 9.70 8.60
CA THR A 51 -7.43 9.62 8.81
C THR A 51 -8.13 9.52 7.47
N MET A 52 -9.08 8.60 7.34
CA MET A 52 -9.91 8.49 6.15
C MET A 52 -11.34 8.12 6.55
N GLY A 53 -12.27 9.05 6.39
CA GLY A 53 -13.64 8.85 6.87
C GLY A 53 -13.65 8.68 8.39
N ASP A 54 -14.17 7.54 8.84
CA ASP A 54 -14.21 7.16 10.26
C ASP A 54 -12.92 6.47 10.74
N ASP A 55 -12.04 6.08 9.80
CA ASP A 55 -10.78 5.39 10.09
C ASP A 55 -9.68 6.36 10.52
N PHE A 56 -8.85 5.92 11.45
CA PHE A 56 -7.62 6.59 11.85
C PHE A 56 -6.48 5.61 12.12
N THR A 57 -5.26 6.07 11.91
CA THR A 57 -4.04 5.41 12.33
C THR A 57 -3.06 6.43 12.87
N ALA A 58 -2.53 6.18 14.06
CA ALA A 58 -1.46 6.97 14.64
C ALA A 58 -0.30 6.07 15.03
N VAL A 59 0.90 6.43 14.59
CA VAL A 59 2.15 5.70 14.85
C VAL A 59 3.21 6.70 15.27
N TRP A 60 3.96 6.38 16.32
CA TRP A 60 5.00 7.25 16.84
C TRP A 60 6.18 6.45 17.41
N THR A 61 7.37 7.03 17.33
CA THR A 61 8.62 6.37 17.76
C THR A 61 9.25 7.05 18.97
N ASP A 62 9.25 6.38 20.12
CA ASP A 62 9.91 6.85 21.34
C ASP A 62 11.06 5.91 21.74
N GLY A 63 12.25 6.48 21.99
CA GLY A 63 13.41 5.71 22.44
C GLY A 63 13.85 4.57 21.50
N GLY A 64 13.56 4.67 20.20
CA GLY A 64 13.83 3.61 19.21
C GLY A 64 12.81 2.48 19.19
N THR A 65 11.73 2.61 19.96
CA THR A 65 10.56 1.72 19.93
C THR A 65 9.39 2.47 19.33
N THR A 66 8.75 1.88 18.35
CA THR A 66 7.56 2.42 17.71
C THR A 66 6.32 1.76 18.27
N TRP A 67 5.34 2.58 18.61
CA TRP A 67 4.00 2.19 19.02
C TRP A 67 3.01 2.76 18.02
N GLY A 68 1.91 2.05 17.82
CA GLY A 68 0.82 2.55 16.98
C GLY A 68 -0.51 2.03 17.43
N PHE A 69 -1.54 2.82 17.17
CA PHE A 69 -2.94 2.43 17.30
C PHE A 69 -3.69 2.83 16.03
N SER A 70 -4.66 2.01 15.65
CA SER A 70 -5.63 2.35 14.62
C SER A 70 -7.03 2.00 15.08
N GLY A 71 -8.02 2.50 14.36
CA GLY A 71 -9.42 2.16 14.58
C GLY A 71 -10.27 2.82 13.52
N GLY A 72 -11.50 2.38 13.36
CA GLY A 72 -12.41 2.92 12.36
C GLY A 72 -13.79 2.29 12.39
N ASP A 73 -13.85 0.99 12.69
CA ASP A 73 -15.11 0.27 12.76
C ASP A 73 -15.67 0.15 14.19
N THR A 74 -16.98 -0.08 14.29
CA THR A 74 -17.67 -0.26 15.59
C THR A 74 -17.24 -1.52 16.34
N ASP A 75 -16.57 -2.42 15.63
CA ASP A 75 -16.30 -3.79 16.09
C ASP A 75 -14.86 -3.93 16.60
N GLU A 76 -13.99 -2.93 16.38
CA GLU A 76 -12.57 -2.98 16.73
C GLU A 76 -12.35 -2.53 18.19
N LEU A 77 -11.86 -3.42 19.06
CA LEU A 77 -11.52 -3.06 20.45
C LEU A 77 -10.06 -2.67 20.62
N VAL A 78 -9.17 -3.42 19.98
CA VAL A 78 -7.74 -3.21 20.06
C VAL A 78 -7.18 -3.37 18.68
N ASN A 79 -6.42 -2.39 18.24
CA ASN A 79 -5.66 -2.44 16.99
C ASN A 79 -4.32 -1.79 17.27
N MET A 80 -3.38 -2.59 17.77
CA MET A 80 -2.09 -2.10 18.26
C MET A 80 -0.96 -2.60 17.38
N ARG A 81 0.04 -1.74 17.19
CA ARG A 81 1.31 -2.09 16.56
C ARG A 81 2.46 -1.78 17.50
N TRP A 82 3.49 -2.61 17.41
CA TRP A 82 4.74 -2.44 18.13
C TRP A 82 5.90 -2.83 17.22
N SER A 83 6.98 -2.06 17.25
CA SER A 83 8.23 -2.43 16.59
C SER A 83 9.43 -1.86 17.32
N ASN A 84 10.55 -2.57 17.31
CA ASN A 84 11.84 -2.06 17.80
C ASN A 84 12.90 -1.98 16.69
N GLY A 85 12.49 -2.08 15.43
CA GLY A 85 13.36 -2.06 14.25
C GLY A 85 14.03 -3.38 13.91
N THR A 86 14.13 -4.31 14.87
CA THR A 86 14.55 -5.70 14.59
C THR A 86 13.35 -6.60 14.37
N TYR A 87 12.36 -6.46 15.24
CA TYR A 87 11.10 -7.21 15.24
C TYR A 87 9.95 -6.22 15.28
N GLY A 88 8.82 -6.63 14.71
CA GLY A 88 7.55 -5.96 14.90
C GLY A 88 6.41 -6.95 15.03
N VAL A 89 5.35 -6.48 15.70
CA VAL A 89 4.13 -7.23 15.97
C VAL A 89 2.95 -6.30 15.75
N THR A 90 1.90 -6.82 15.13
CA THR A 90 0.57 -6.22 15.14
C THR A 90 -0.39 -7.14 15.86
N GLY A 91 -1.31 -6.57 16.62
CA GLY A 91 -2.31 -7.30 17.38
C GLY A 91 -3.66 -6.60 17.28
N GLY A 92 -4.64 -7.31 16.73
CA GLY A 92 -6.03 -6.89 16.59
C GLY A 92 -6.95 -7.73 17.47
N LEU A 93 -7.95 -7.11 18.08
CA LEU A 93 -9.06 -7.78 18.76
C LEU A 93 -10.36 -7.13 18.32
N ASN A 94 -11.22 -7.90 17.66
CA ASN A 94 -12.51 -7.41 17.18
C ASN A 94 -13.65 -8.17 17.85
N MET A 95 -14.70 -7.46 18.24
CA MET A 95 -15.92 -8.00 18.82
C MET A 95 -17.14 -7.36 18.15
N PRO A 96 -17.62 -7.94 17.04
CA PRO A 96 -18.81 -7.46 16.36
C PRO A 96 -20.06 -7.55 17.23
N ALA A 97 -21.00 -6.63 17.01
CA ALA A 97 -22.26 -6.57 17.74
C ALA A 97 -23.11 -7.85 17.51
N GLY A 98 -23.07 -8.77 18.48
CA GLY A 98 -23.85 -10.01 18.47
C GLY A 98 -23.13 -11.25 17.95
N GLY A 99 -21.79 -11.22 17.82
CA GLY A 99 -21.01 -12.31 17.22
C GLY A 99 -19.78 -12.79 18.02
N ASP A 100 -19.00 -13.64 17.35
CA ASP A 100 -17.76 -14.25 17.85
C ASP A 100 -16.61 -13.24 17.88
N THR A 101 -15.72 -13.38 18.86
CA THR A 101 -14.50 -12.58 18.98
C THR A 101 -13.45 -13.06 18.00
N SER A 102 -12.88 -12.15 17.22
CA SER A 102 -11.77 -12.45 16.32
C SER A 102 -10.47 -11.80 16.76
N PHE A 103 -9.36 -12.39 16.34
CA PHE A 103 -8.02 -11.94 16.64
C PHE A 103 -7.20 -11.82 15.36
N ASP A 104 -6.44 -10.74 15.27
CA ASP A 104 -5.48 -10.51 14.20
C ASP A 104 -4.07 -10.49 14.78
N LEU A 105 -3.14 -11.19 14.13
CA LEU A 105 -1.75 -11.21 14.51
C LEU A 105 -0.86 -11.03 13.30
N GLY A 106 0.01 -10.04 13.35
CA GLY A 106 1.12 -9.90 12.43
C GLY A 106 2.44 -10.03 13.16
N PHE A 107 3.42 -10.62 12.51
CA PHE A 107 4.81 -10.59 12.93
C PHE A 107 5.71 -10.25 11.74
N GLY A 108 6.73 -9.44 11.97
CA GLY A 108 7.70 -9.08 10.95
C GLY A 108 9.11 -8.98 11.49
N MET A 109 10.08 -9.30 10.63
CA MET A 109 11.50 -9.05 10.91
C MET A 109 12.32 -8.96 9.61
N ASN A 110 13.54 -8.47 9.73
CA ASN A 110 14.54 -8.69 8.68
C ASN A 110 15.20 -10.07 8.87
N LEU A 111 15.03 -10.96 7.90
CA LEU A 111 15.63 -12.28 7.85
C LEU A 111 16.61 -12.36 6.67
N MET A 112 17.91 -12.43 6.96
CA MET A 112 18.98 -12.58 5.95
C MET A 112 18.95 -11.52 4.85
N GLY A 113 18.61 -10.26 5.18
CA GLY A 113 18.54 -9.16 4.22
C GLY A 113 17.21 -9.05 3.49
N TRP A 114 16.26 -9.94 3.78
CA TRP A 114 14.88 -9.84 3.34
C TRP A 114 14.01 -9.33 4.47
N ASP A 115 13.14 -8.38 4.18
CA ASP A 115 12.01 -8.08 5.05
C ASP A 115 11.00 -9.22 4.90
N VAL A 116 10.66 -9.88 6.01
CA VAL A 116 9.70 -10.98 6.03
C VAL A 116 8.59 -10.62 7.00
N GLY A 117 7.37 -10.78 6.55
CA GLY A 117 6.17 -10.55 7.33
C GLY A 117 5.23 -11.75 7.24
N VAL A 118 4.54 -12.03 8.33
CA VAL A 118 3.43 -12.98 8.37
C VAL A 118 2.25 -12.29 9.03
N ALA A 119 1.07 -12.52 8.49
CA ALA A 119 -0.17 -12.06 9.10
C ALA A 119 -1.19 -13.19 9.12
N MET A 120 -2.02 -13.20 10.16
CA MET A 120 -3.15 -14.10 10.29
C MET A 120 -4.30 -13.35 10.94
N SER A 121 -5.49 -13.78 10.59
CA SER A 121 -6.73 -13.32 11.19
C SER A 121 -7.61 -14.51 11.46
N THR A 122 -8.35 -14.47 12.56
CA THR A 122 -9.41 -15.44 12.84
C THR A 122 -10.78 -14.92 12.41
N VAL A 123 -10.84 -13.72 11.80
CA VAL A 123 -12.06 -13.27 11.14
C VAL A 123 -12.36 -14.24 9.99
N GLU A 124 -13.62 -14.57 9.82
CA GLU A 124 -14.10 -15.41 8.74
C GLU A 124 -13.65 -14.87 7.37
N ASN A 125 -13.27 -15.76 6.45
CA ASN A 125 -12.77 -15.41 5.12
C ASN A 125 -11.52 -14.52 5.09
N SER A 126 -10.86 -14.30 6.23
CA SER A 126 -9.68 -13.45 6.28
C SER A 126 -8.42 -14.21 5.87
N GLU A 127 -7.53 -13.47 5.21
CA GLU A 127 -6.35 -14.02 4.59
C GLU A 127 -5.22 -14.18 5.60
N MET A 128 -4.65 -15.38 5.66
CA MET A 128 -3.36 -15.61 6.28
C MET A 128 -2.29 -15.40 5.21
N THR A 129 -1.31 -14.55 5.47
CA THR A 129 -0.29 -14.17 4.48
C THR A 129 1.13 -14.41 4.98
N VAL A 130 2.01 -14.69 4.03
CA VAL A 130 3.46 -14.60 4.17
C VAL A 130 3.96 -13.68 3.08
N ASN A 131 4.62 -12.60 3.48
CA ASN A 131 5.19 -11.59 2.60
C ASN A 131 6.71 -11.57 2.74
N ALA A 132 7.41 -11.38 1.64
CA ALA A 132 8.85 -11.19 1.62
C ALA A 132 9.23 -10.10 0.62
N ARG A 133 10.14 -9.21 1.01
CA ARG A 133 10.76 -8.23 0.12
C ARG A 133 12.26 -8.23 0.33
N GLY A 134 13.01 -8.24 -0.75
CA GLY A 134 14.47 -8.22 -0.68
C GLY A 134 15.09 -7.53 -1.87
N ALA A 135 16.37 -7.20 -1.72
CA ALA A 135 17.17 -6.69 -2.81
C ALA A 135 17.27 -7.74 -3.93
N LEU A 136 17.06 -7.28 -5.15
CA LEU A 136 17.28 -8.02 -6.38
C LEU A 136 18.33 -7.23 -7.18
N ASP A 137 19.21 -7.91 -7.91
CA ASP A 137 20.14 -7.26 -8.83
C ASP A 137 19.91 -7.84 -10.22
N PHE A 138 18.77 -7.47 -10.82
CA PHE A 138 18.36 -8.01 -12.10
C PHE A 138 17.85 -6.92 -13.05
N TRP A 139 18.68 -6.61 -14.04
CA TRP A 139 18.38 -5.70 -15.14
C TRP A 139 17.99 -4.28 -14.70
N ALA A 140 16.68 -3.97 -14.70
CA ALA A 140 16.13 -2.67 -14.32
C ALA A 140 15.46 -2.70 -12.93
N PHE A 141 15.58 -3.81 -12.21
CA PHE A 141 14.92 -4.05 -10.93
C PHE A 141 15.92 -4.24 -9.81
N ASP A 142 15.72 -3.46 -8.76
CA ASP A 142 16.56 -3.44 -7.57
C ASP A 142 15.91 -4.18 -6.39
N THR A 143 14.61 -4.47 -6.50
CA THR A 143 13.82 -5.09 -5.43
C THR A 143 12.89 -6.14 -6.00
N MET A 144 12.75 -7.24 -5.26
CA MET A 144 11.74 -8.28 -5.48
C MET A 144 10.77 -8.31 -4.30
N THR A 145 9.50 -8.53 -4.59
CA THR A 145 8.44 -8.83 -3.63
C THR A 145 7.87 -10.22 -3.91
N PHE A 146 7.43 -10.85 -2.83
CA PHE A 146 6.68 -12.10 -2.86
C PHE A 146 5.60 -12.01 -1.81
N ALA A 147 4.39 -12.42 -2.18
CA ALA A 147 3.32 -12.67 -1.24
C ALA A 147 2.70 -14.03 -1.55
N PHE A 148 2.38 -14.75 -0.49
CA PHE A 148 1.53 -15.93 -0.55
C PHE A 148 0.44 -15.76 0.50
N GLY A 149 -0.79 -16.00 0.10
CA GLY A 149 -1.92 -15.90 1.01
C GLY A 149 -2.91 -17.03 0.83
N THR A 150 -3.61 -17.37 1.91
CA THR A 150 -4.71 -18.34 1.89
C THR A 150 -5.82 -17.87 2.81
N GLY A 151 -7.07 -18.05 2.41
CA GLY A 151 -8.23 -17.82 3.26
C GLY A 151 -9.11 -19.07 3.36
N GLY A 152 -9.66 -19.31 4.55
CA GLY A 152 -10.62 -20.39 4.77
C GLY A 152 -12.07 -19.92 4.65
N ASN A 153 -12.97 -20.84 4.31
CA ASN A 153 -14.42 -20.62 4.25
C ASN A 153 -15.11 -21.04 5.57
N ASP A 154 -16.23 -20.39 5.93
CA ASP A 154 -17.22 -20.95 6.86
C ASP A 154 -18.18 -21.90 6.13
N ASN A 155 -18.62 -22.95 6.82
CA ASN A 155 -19.44 -24.03 6.27
C ASN A 155 -20.90 -23.63 5.97
N ASN A 156 -21.19 -22.37 5.64
CA ASN A 156 -22.56 -21.89 5.50
C ASN A 156 -22.83 -21.18 4.16
N LEU A 157 -23.38 -21.96 3.22
CA LEU A 157 -24.11 -21.56 2.00
C LEU A 157 -23.27 -21.32 0.73
N ALA A 158 -22.95 -22.42 0.04
CA ALA A 158 -23.05 -22.61 -1.42
C ALA A 158 -22.33 -21.66 -2.42
N VAL A 159 -21.54 -20.66 -2.01
CA VAL A 159 -20.94 -19.70 -2.96
C VAL A 159 -19.46 -19.32 -2.72
N GLU A 160 -18.79 -19.66 -1.61
CA GLU A 160 -17.44 -19.10 -1.38
C GLU A 160 -16.37 -20.20 -1.20
N ASP A 161 -15.47 -20.32 -2.17
CA ASP A 161 -14.36 -21.28 -2.14
C ASP A 161 -13.22 -20.76 -1.26
N ALA A 162 -12.58 -21.68 -0.52
CA ALA A 162 -11.29 -21.39 0.09
C ALA A 162 -10.32 -20.93 -1.00
N PHE A 163 -9.57 -19.86 -0.74
CA PHE A 163 -8.75 -19.24 -1.77
C PHE A 163 -7.26 -19.28 -1.45
N THR A 164 -6.45 -19.19 -2.49
CA THR A 164 -5.00 -19.07 -2.49
C THR A 164 -4.58 -17.94 -3.41
N THR A 165 -3.65 -17.13 -2.94
CA THR A 165 -3.01 -16.04 -3.69
C THR A 165 -1.51 -16.27 -3.76
N ILE A 166 -0.93 -16.03 -4.93
CA ILE A 166 0.51 -15.94 -5.15
C ILE A 166 0.76 -14.64 -5.88
N ASP A 167 1.62 -13.79 -5.33
CA ASP A 167 2.08 -12.56 -5.96
C ASP A 167 3.61 -12.54 -5.97
N LEU A 168 4.16 -12.19 -7.11
CA LEU A 168 5.58 -12.02 -7.37
C LEU A 168 5.78 -10.70 -8.11
N GLY A 169 6.42 -9.74 -7.47
CA GLY A 169 6.72 -8.45 -8.05
C GLY A 169 8.21 -8.17 -8.12
N MET A 170 8.60 -7.30 -9.04
CA MET A 170 9.91 -6.68 -9.05
C MET A 170 9.80 -5.23 -9.48
N TYR A 171 10.57 -4.36 -8.85
CA TYR A 171 10.58 -2.94 -9.16
C TYR A 171 11.96 -2.33 -9.00
N GLY A 172 12.21 -1.26 -9.74
CA GLY A 172 13.37 -0.40 -9.64
C GLY A 172 12.94 1.04 -9.43
N VAL A 173 13.70 1.77 -8.61
CA VAL A 173 13.49 3.20 -8.36
C VAL A 173 14.73 3.94 -8.84
N HIS A 174 14.53 4.90 -9.74
CA HIS A 174 15.61 5.67 -10.35
C HIS A 174 15.49 7.14 -9.98
N ASP A 175 16.57 7.68 -9.42
CA ASP A 175 16.71 9.09 -9.10
C ASP A 175 17.40 9.84 -10.26
N TRP A 176 16.74 10.88 -10.77
CA TRP A 176 17.24 11.77 -11.83
C TRP A 176 17.46 13.21 -11.31
N GLY A 177 17.61 13.39 -10.00
CA GLY A 177 17.91 14.65 -9.34
C GLY A 177 16.63 15.37 -8.87
N THR A 178 15.94 16.06 -9.78
CA THR A 178 14.67 16.75 -9.44
C THR A 178 13.43 15.89 -9.65
N ALA A 179 13.63 14.67 -10.15
CA ALA A 179 12.57 13.71 -10.39
C ALA A 179 13.04 12.31 -10.01
N THR A 180 12.11 11.51 -9.50
CA THR A 180 12.29 10.08 -9.21
C THR A 180 11.29 9.31 -10.04
N GLY A 181 11.72 8.25 -10.71
CA GLY A 181 10.84 7.33 -11.43
C GLY A 181 10.84 5.94 -10.82
N MET A 182 9.73 5.24 -10.96
CA MET A 182 9.63 3.81 -10.69
C MET A 182 9.23 3.05 -11.95
N PHE A 183 9.84 1.89 -12.15
CA PHE A 183 9.34 0.90 -13.09
C PHE A 183 9.18 -0.44 -12.36
N GLY A 184 8.01 -1.05 -12.51
CA GLY A 184 7.64 -2.30 -11.87
C GLY A 184 7.04 -3.29 -12.85
N MET A 185 7.20 -4.57 -12.55
CA MET A 185 6.41 -5.62 -13.15
C MET A 185 6.10 -6.71 -12.14
N GLY A 186 4.97 -7.37 -12.31
CA GLY A 186 4.54 -8.42 -11.41
C GLY A 186 3.73 -9.49 -12.11
N PHE A 187 3.62 -10.60 -11.42
CA PHE A 187 2.76 -11.71 -11.73
C PHE A 187 1.93 -12.01 -10.49
N MET A 188 0.64 -12.22 -10.69
CA MET A 188 -0.26 -12.63 -9.63
C MET A 188 -1.15 -13.75 -10.13
N SER A 189 -1.39 -14.73 -9.28
CA SER A 189 -2.39 -15.78 -9.49
C SER A 189 -3.24 -15.91 -8.25
N THR A 190 -4.55 -15.95 -8.44
CA THR A 190 -5.53 -15.92 -7.35
C THR A 190 -6.80 -16.62 -7.80
N ASP A 191 -7.35 -17.50 -6.98
CA ASP A 191 -8.71 -18.04 -7.11
C ASP A 191 -9.72 -17.31 -6.21
N ARG A 192 -9.27 -16.25 -5.53
CA ARG A 192 -10.13 -15.37 -4.75
C ARG A 192 -11.14 -14.67 -5.65
N THR A 193 -12.41 -15.02 -5.50
CA THR A 193 -13.55 -14.31 -6.09
C THR A 193 -13.54 -12.84 -5.62
N GLY A 194 -13.60 -11.90 -6.56
CA GLY A 194 -13.53 -10.46 -6.23
C GLY A 194 -12.11 -9.87 -6.14
N GLY A 195 -11.08 -10.66 -6.43
CA GLY A 195 -9.68 -10.22 -6.52
C GLY A 195 -8.96 -10.12 -5.17
N PRO A 196 -7.62 -10.12 -5.15
CA PRO A 196 -6.82 -10.04 -3.94
C PRO A 196 -6.68 -8.59 -3.46
N TYR A 197 -6.93 -8.43 -2.16
CA TYR A 197 -6.56 -7.33 -1.27
C TYR A 197 -6.83 -5.87 -1.73
N THR A 198 -7.76 -5.27 -0.97
CA THR A 198 -8.14 -3.85 -0.83
C THR A 198 -8.82 -3.16 -2.00
N ALA A 199 -10.12 -2.98 -1.79
CA ALA A 199 -10.94 -1.95 -2.39
C ALA A 199 -10.25 -0.57 -2.31
N TRP A 200 -9.57 -0.18 -3.38
CA TRP A 200 -9.26 1.23 -3.61
C TRP A 200 -9.33 1.68 -5.08
N ASN A 201 -9.43 0.77 -6.05
CA ASN A 201 -9.40 1.19 -7.47
C ASN A 201 -10.28 0.35 -8.43
N GLY A 202 -11.52 0.02 -8.03
CA GLY A 202 -12.52 -0.52 -8.97
C GLY A 202 -12.28 -1.96 -9.44
N TRP A 203 -11.60 -2.79 -8.63
CA TRP A 203 -11.25 -4.18 -8.90
C TRP A 203 -12.42 -5.18 -8.78
N THR A 204 -13.66 -4.72 -8.80
CA THR A 204 -14.88 -5.56 -8.71
C THR A 204 -15.22 -6.29 -10.02
N LYS A 205 -14.22 -6.63 -10.85
CA LYS A 205 -14.42 -7.22 -12.18
C LYS A 205 -13.54 -8.44 -12.42
N LEU A 206 -13.33 -9.27 -11.40
CA LEU A 206 -12.78 -10.61 -11.60
C LEU A 206 -13.73 -11.55 -10.86
N GLY A 207 -14.65 -12.14 -11.61
CA GLY A 207 -15.65 -13.09 -11.10
C GLY A 207 -15.10 -14.44 -10.66
N ASP A 208 -13.85 -14.78 -11.00
CA ASP A 208 -13.14 -16.01 -10.61
C ASP A 208 -11.61 -15.79 -10.61
N GLY A 209 -10.86 -16.80 -10.14
CA GLY A 209 -9.63 -17.31 -10.75
C GLY A 209 -8.95 -16.44 -11.80
N ALA A 210 -8.07 -15.54 -11.39
CA ALA A 210 -7.31 -14.70 -12.30
C ALA A 210 -5.81 -14.99 -12.28
N THR A 211 -5.21 -14.95 -13.46
CA THR A 211 -3.75 -14.84 -13.61
C THR A 211 -3.44 -13.52 -14.28
N LEU A 212 -2.72 -12.67 -13.57
CA LEU A 212 -2.48 -11.29 -13.92
C LEU A 212 -0.99 -11.07 -14.14
N ILE A 213 -0.65 -10.34 -15.20
CA ILE A 213 0.68 -9.75 -15.36
C ILE A 213 0.50 -8.25 -15.30
N THR A 214 1.21 -7.60 -14.40
CA THR A 214 1.11 -6.16 -14.19
C THR A 214 2.42 -5.49 -14.57
N THR A 215 2.34 -4.32 -15.18
CA THR A 215 3.48 -3.43 -15.40
C THR A 215 3.13 -2.05 -14.92
N ASP A 216 4.00 -1.47 -14.11
CA ASP A 216 3.81 -0.19 -13.47
C ASP A 216 4.91 0.79 -13.88
N PHE A 217 4.51 2.03 -14.07
CA PHE A 217 5.41 3.14 -14.30
C PHE A 217 4.92 4.34 -13.49
N SER A 218 5.82 4.99 -12.79
CA SER A 218 5.49 6.24 -12.11
C SER A 218 6.65 7.22 -12.18
N VAL A 219 6.31 8.51 -12.09
CA VAL A 219 7.27 9.60 -11.97
C VAL A 219 6.75 10.58 -10.92
N GLU A 220 7.64 10.94 -10.02
CA GLU A 220 7.51 12.08 -9.14
C GLU A 220 8.51 13.16 -9.58
N SER A 221 8.06 14.41 -9.61
CA SER A 221 8.91 15.56 -9.88
C SER A 221 8.65 16.65 -8.85
N THR A 222 9.74 17.17 -8.28
CA THR A 222 9.68 18.37 -7.45
C THR A 222 9.47 19.59 -8.35
N LEU A 223 8.28 20.19 -8.26
CA LEU A 223 7.92 21.37 -9.06
C LEU A 223 8.51 22.65 -8.46
N THR A 224 8.44 22.76 -7.13
CA THR A 224 8.99 23.86 -6.33
C THR A 224 9.50 23.30 -5.00
N ASP A 225 10.20 24.09 -4.20
CA ASP A 225 10.74 23.69 -2.90
C ASP A 225 9.70 23.20 -1.87
N TRP A 226 8.41 23.42 -2.13
CA TRP A 226 7.30 23.02 -1.26
C TRP A 226 6.25 22.14 -1.94
N CYS A 227 6.40 21.79 -3.23
CA CYS A 227 5.39 21.04 -3.98
C CYS A 227 5.99 20.01 -4.94
N ASP A 228 5.53 18.77 -4.82
CA ASP A 228 5.84 17.63 -5.69
C ASP A 228 4.60 17.24 -6.52
N LEU A 229 4.82 16.91 -7.79
CA LEU A 229 3.80 16.34 -8.68
C LEU A 229 4.13 14.89 -8.97
N ARG A 230 3.11 14.03 -8.85
CA ARG A 230 3.23 12.59 -9.06
C ARG A 230 2.23 12.13 -10.11
N ILE A 231 2.69 11.26 -10.99
CA ILE A 231 1.86 10.61 -12.01
C ILE A 231 2.28 9.15 -12.10
N GLY A 232 1.29 8.26 -12.12
CA GLY A 232 1.45 6.82 -12.23
C GLY A 232 0.58 6.25 -13.34
N TYR A 233 1.06 5.17 -13.93
CA TYR A 233 0.35 4.35 -14.89
C TYR A 233 0.60 2.88 -14.60
N SER A 234 -0.47 2.09 -14.58
CA SER A 234 -0.43 0.64 -14.45
C SER A 234 -1.19 0.00 -15.59
N LYS A 235 -0.62 -1.07 -16.15
CA LYS A 235 -1.31 -1.98 -17.06
C LYS A 235 -1.36 -3.35 -16.43
N THR A 236 -2.56 -3.91 -16.32
CA THR A 236 -2.73 -5.31 -15.93
C THR A 236 -3.32 -6.10 -17.08
N PHE A 237 -2.64 -7.18 -17.44
CA PHE A 237 -3.06 -8.16 -18.44
C PHE A 237 -3.73 -9.32 -17.72
N ASN A 238 -5.01 -9.56 -18.01
CA ASN A 238 -5.69 -10.78 -17.55
C ASN A 238 -5.37 -11.90 -18.55
N MET A 239 -4.66 -12.93 -18.09
CA MET A 239 -4.20 -14.04 -18.91
C MET A 239 -5.23 -15.18 -19.03
N GLY A 240 -6.31 -15.12 -18.26
CA GLY A 240 -7.39 -16.09 -18.28
C GLY A 240 -8.77 -15.45 -18.12
N PRO A 241 -9.15 -14.46 -18.94
CA PRO A 241 -10.46 -13.84 -18.84
C PRO A 241 -11.55 -14.86 -19.21
N GLU A 242 -12.55 -14.98 -18.34
CA GLU A 242 -13.77 -15.73 -18.64
C GLU A 242 -14.77 -14.90 -19.47
N ASP A 243 -15.84 -15.53 -19.93
CA ASP A 243 -16.90 -14.87 -20.69
C ASP A 243 -17.56 -13.75 -19.88
N GLY A 244 -17.29 -12.50 -20.27
CA GLY A 244 -17.83 -11.29 -19.62
C GLY A 244 -16.85 -10.59 -18.67
N GLU A 245 -15.67 -11.18 -18.44
CA GLU A 245 -14.60 -10.56 -17.67
C GLU A 245 -13.69 -9.68 -18.55
N PRO A 246 -13.11 -8.60 -18.02
CA PRO A 246 -12.19 -7.76 -18.77
C PRO A 246 -10.89 -8.50 -19.11
N GLU A 247 -10.52 -8.48 -20.40
CA GLU A 247 -9.27 -9.09 -20.91
C GLU A 247 -8.01 -8.41 -20.37
N SER A 248 -8.06 -7.11 -20.10
CA SER A 248 -6.97 -6.31 -19.54
C SER A 248 -7.53 -4.95 -19.13
N TYR A 249 -6.88 -4.27 -18.19
CA TYR A 249 -7.28 -2.93 -17.77
C TYR A 249 -6.09 -2.02 -17.51
N ASP A 250 -6.37 -0.72 -17.52
CA ASP A 250 -5.42 0.36 -17.36
C ASP A 250 -5.83 1.19 -16.13
N ALA A 251 -4.85 1.63 -15.35
CA ALA A 251 -5.07 2.57 -14.27
C ALA A 251 -4.13 3.78 -14.42
N TYR A 252 -4.70 4.97 -14.28
CA TYR A 252 -3.96 6.22 -14.21
C TYR A 252 -4.13 6.77 -12.80
N ASN A 253 -3.01 7.17 -12.19
CA ASN A 253 -2.97 7.77 -10.88
C ASN A 253 -2.24 9.11 -10.97
N ALA A 254 -2.65 10.09 -10.18
CA ALA A 254 -1.97 11.36 -10.09
C ALA A 254 -2.18 11.97 -8.71
N GLY A 255 -1.26 12.82 -8.29
CA GLY A 255 -1.39 13.50 -7.01
C GLY A 255 -0.29 14.51 -6.74
N LEU A 256 -0.42 15.14 -5.58
CA LEU A 256 0.39 16.27 -5.16
C LEU A 256 0.95 16.00 -3.76
N GLY A 257 2.19 16.39 -3.54
CA GLY A 257 2.83 16.40 -2.23
C GLY A 257 3.19 17.82 -1.85
N PHE A 258 2.94 18.21 -0.60
CA PHE A 258 3.31 19.50 -0.07
C PHE A 258 4.26 19.33 1.10
N ASN A 259 5.39 20.03 1.06
CA ASN A 259 6.40 19.99 2.11
C ASN A 259 6.44 21.31 2.87
N TYR A 260 6.09 21.26 4.15
CA TYR A 260 6.10 22.41 5.08
C TYR A 260 7.24 22.31 6.11
N GLY A 261 8.30 21.57 5.81
CA GLY A 261 9.47 21.39 6.67
C GLY A 261 9.32 20.23 7.64
N SER A 262 8.59 20.43 8.75
CA SER A 262 8.36 19.37 9.75
C SER A 262 7.09 18.55 9.49
N VAL A 263 6.29 18.97 8.51
CA VAL A 263 5.01 18.39 8.14
C VAL A 263 4.97 18.21 6.61
N GLN A 264 4.54 17.04 6.17
CA GLN A 264 4.28 16.70 4.78
C GLN A 264 2.80 16.37 4.61
N LEU A 265 2.20 16.86 3.53
CA LEU A 265 0.81 16.61 3.17
C LEU A 265 0.75 16.02 1.77
N ASP A 266 0.25 14.81 1.65
CA ASP A 266 0.08 14.13 0.37
C ASP A 266 -1.40 14.01 0.00
N MET A 267 -1.70 14.12 -1.29
CA MET A 267 -3.03 14.02 -1.87
C MET A 267 -3.01 13.13 -3.10
N THR A 268 -3.97 12.21 -3.19
CA THR A 268 -4.32 11.48 -4.41
C THR A 268 -5.52 12.11 -5.10
N ILE A 269 -5.40 12.35 -6.42
CA ILE A 269 -6.51 12.81 -7.26
C ILE A 269 -7.43 11.63 -7.53
N ALA A 270 -8.73 11.81 -7.31
CA ALA A 270 -9.70 10.75 -7.54
C ALA A 270 -9.68 10.26 -9.00
N GLN A 271 -9.71 8.95 -9.21
CA GLN A 271 -9.59 8.33 -10.55
C GLN A 271 -10.65 8.86 -11.54
N ASN A 272 -11.90 9.00 -11.09
CA ASN A 272 -12.99 9.56 -11.91
C ASN A 272 -12.71 11.02 -12.31
N THR A 273 -12.16 11.80 -11.38
CA THR A 273 -11.75 13.18 -11.63
C THR A 273 -10.57 13.23 -12.59
N LEU A 274 -9.57 12.37 -12.43
CA LEU A 274 -8.42 12.29 -13.33
C LEU A 274 -8.83 11.85 -14.75
N SER A 275 -9.69 10.85 -14.86
CA SER A 275 -10.27 10.41 -16.14
C SER A 275 -11.05 11.54 -16.83
N SER A 276 -11.81 12.30 -16.06
CA SER A 276 -12.55 13.48 -16.54
C SER A 276 -11.61 14.64 -16.93
N MET A 277 -10.50 14.84 -16.22
CA MET A 277 -9.47 15.83 -16.55
C MET A 277 -8.75 15.51 -17.86
N VAL A 278 -8.42 14.23 -18.08
CA VAL A 278 -7.76 13.78 -19.32
C VAL A 278 -8.71 13.82 -20.51
N SER A 279 -9.98 13.47 -20.32
CA SER A 279 -10.99 13.47 -21.39
C SER A 279 -11.57 14.85 -21.70
N ASN A 280 -11.61 15.77 -20.72
CA ASN A 280 -12.10 17.13 -20.91
C ASN A 280 -11.30 18.17 -20.09
N PRO A 281 -10.04 18.44 -20.48
CA PRO A 281 -9.15 19.32 -19.72
C PRO A 281 -9.65 20.77 -19.67
N ILE A 282 -10.44 21.19 -20.66
CA ILE A 282 -10.97 22.55 -20.76
C ILE A 282 -12.00 22.82 -19.65
N ASN A 283 -12.86 21.86 -19.31
CA ASN A 283 -13.79 22.01 -18.19
C ASN A 283 -13.04 22.25 -16.87
N TYR A 284 -11.92 21.55 -16.69
CA TYR A 284 -11.12 21.65 -15.46
C TYR A 284 -10.35 22.95 -15.32
N LEU A 285 -9.99 23.58 -16.45
CA LEU A 285 -9.31 24.88 -16.47
C LEU A 285 -10.19 26.03 -15.93
N TYR A 286 -11.51 25.92 -16.04
CA TYR A 286 -12.46 26.97 -15.64
C TYR A 286 -13.08 26.77 -14.25
N GLY A 287 -12.63 25.75 -13.49
CA GLY A 287 -13.01 25.56 -12.09
C GLY A 287 -14.45 25.13 -11.85
N ARG A 288 -15.11 24.48 -12.82
CA ARG A 288 -16.47 23.93 -12.69
C ARG A 288 -16.42 22.41 -12.54
N ASN A 289 -15.83 21.94 -11.46
CA ASN A 289 -15.49 20.52 -11.28
C ASN A 289 -16.05 19.98 -9.97
N ASP A 290 -16.20 18.66 -9.91
CA ASP A 290 -16.49 17.90 -8.70
C ASP A 290 -15.26 17.83 -7.77
N MET A 291 -15.38 17.08 -6.67
CA MET A 291 -14.32 16.92 -5.67
C MET A 291 -12.99 16.45 -6.29
N LEU A 292 -11.89 17.14 -5.94
CA LEU A 292 -10.57 16.93 -6.55
C LEU A 292 -9.82 15.74 -5.94
N ALA A 293 -9.83 15.63 -4.61
CA ALA A 293 -9.07 14.63 -3.87
C ALA A 293 -9.92 13.40 -3.54
N ALA A 294 -9.32 12.21 -3.66
CA ALA A 294 -9.85 10.98 -3.09
C ALA A 294 -9.56 10.88 -1.59
N SER A 295 -8.38 11.35 -1.18
CA SER A 295 -7.82 11.12 0.15
C SER A 295 -6.67 12.09 0.43
N TRP A 296 -6.30 12.17 1.72
CA TRP A 296 -5.21 12.99 2.21
C TRP A 296 -4.45 12.26 3.32
N THR A 297 -3.13 12.40 3.32
CA THR A 297 -2.27 11.83 4.36
C THR A 297 -1.34 12.90 4.92
N LEU A 298 -1.28 12.99 6.24
CA LEU A 298 -0.41 13.91 6.97
C LEU A 298 0.71 13.16 7.67
N SER A 299 1.95 13.47 7.29
CA SER A 299 3.15 12.90 7.90
C SER A 299 3.91 13.99 8.63
N TYR A 300 4.42 13.72 9.83
CA TYR A 300 5.14 14.73 10.61
C TYR A 300 6.34 14.14 11.34
N THR A 301 7.29 15.02 11.68
CA THR A 301 8.50 14.67 12.42
C THR A 301 8.67 15.57 13.63
N TRP A 302 9.07 14.98 14.77
CA TRP A 302 9.46 15.70 15.99
C TRP A 302 10.98 15.75 16.16
#